data_AF-A0A9D8IEL5-F1
#
_entry.id   AF-A0A9D8IEL5-F1
#
_cell.length_a   1.000
_cell.length_b   1.000
_cell.length_c   1.000
_cell.angle_alpha   90.00
_cell.angle_beta   90.00
_cell.angle_gamma   90.00
#
_symmetry.space_group_name_H-M   'P 1'
#
loop_
_entity.id
_entity.type
_entity.pdbx_description
1 polymer ?
#
loop_
_entity_poly.entity_id
_entity_poly.type
_entity_poly.pdbx_seq_one_letter_code
_entity_poly.pdbx_strand_id
1 'polypeptide(L)'
;MRTEEAYVYWIKRCILFHEKRHPLHMGKHEVSKFLSHLAVEGKVSASTQNQALSAILFLYQEVLKQQLNWINNERGFWHSLFTFCSCKKISKC
;
A
#
# COMPACT_ATOMS: atom_id res chain seq x y z
N MET A 1 -16.74 7.16 -2.49
CA MET A 1 -15.62 7.18 -3.45
C MET A 1 -15.88 6.14 -4.50
N ARG A 2 -15.75 6.49 -5.79
CA ARG A 2 -15.68 5.46 -6.84
C ARG A 2 -14.34 4.74 -6.70
N THR A 3 -14.34 3.43 -6.90
CA THR A 3 -13.15 2.57 -6.72
C THR A 3 -11.98 2.99 -7.61
N GLU A 4 -12.27 3.49 -8.81
CA GLU A 4 -11.28 3.96 -9.77
C GLU A 4 -10.56 5.25 -9.31
N GLU A 5 -11.30 6.24 -8.82
CA GLU A 5 -10.74 7.49 -8.29
C GLU A 5 -9.83 7.22 -7.09
N ALA A 6 -10.21 6.25 -6.25
CA ALA A 6 -9.40 5.79 -5.13
C ALA A 6 -8.06 5.25 -5.59
N TYR A 7 -8.06 4.43 -6.63
CA TYR A 7 -6.85 3.78 -7.11
C TYR A 7 -5.91 4.78 -7.73
N VAL A 8 -6.44 5.67 -8.58
CA VAL A 8 -5.67 6.77 -9.18
C VAL A 8 -5.05 7.66 -8.10
N TYR A 9 -5.80 7.97 -7.04
CA TYR A 9 -5.30 8.75 -5.91
C TYR A 9 -4.08 8.08 -5.23
N TRP A 10 -4.17 6.80 -4.89
CA TRP A 10 -3.09 6.08 -4.21
C TRP A 10 -1.87 5.87 -5.10
N ILE A 11 -2.08 5.57 -6.38
CA ILE A 11 -1.01 5.44 -7.37
C ILE A 11 -0.24 6.75 -7.50
N LYS A 12 -0.95 7.87 -7.68
CA LYS A 12 -0.32 9.21 -7.75
C LYS A 12 0.49 9.51 -6.50
N ARG A 13 -0.07 9.23 -5.32
CA ARG A 13 0.62 9.49 -4.04
C ARG A 13 1.88 8.63 -3.88
N CYS A 14 1.85 7.38 -4.32
CA CYS A 14 3.00 6.49 -4.33
C CYS A 14 4.12 7.04 -5.25
N ILE A 15 3.77 7.45 -6.48
CA ILE A 15 4.73 8.02 -7.43
C ILE A 15 5.36 9.31 -6.90
N LEU A 16 4.56 10.19 -6.27
CA LEU A 16 5.06 11.42 -5.67
C LEU A 16 5.98 11.18 -4.47
N PHE A 17 5.68 10.17 -3.65
CA PHE A 17 6.52 9.80 -2.50
C PHE A 17 7.91 9.29 -2.94
N HIS A 18 8.00 8.67 -4.11
CA HIS A 18 9.25 8.21 -4.70
C HIS A 18 9.85 9.20 -5.71
N GLU A 19 9.57 10.50 -5.56
CA GLU A 19 10.18 11.56 -6.38
C GLU A 19 9.98 11.38 -7.89
N LYS A 20 8.82 10.84 -8.29
CA LYS A 20 8.48 10.52 -9.69
C LYS A 20 9.36 9.43 -10.32
N ARG A 21 10.00 8.60 -9.50
CA ARG A 21 10.70 7.41 -9.98
C ARG A 21 9.73 6.48 -10.71
N HIS A 22 10.18 5.91 -11.82
CA HIS A 22 9.34 5.06 -12.65
C HIS A 22 9.01 3.74 -11.92
N PRO A 23 7.73 3.34 -11.84
CA PRO A 23 7.28 2.12 -11.13
C PRO A 23 7.98 0.82 -11.54
N LEU A 24 8.43 0.72 -12.78
CA LEU A 24 9.17 -0.45 -13.27
C LEU A 24 10.53 -0.67 -12.58
N HIS A 25 11.11 0.39 -11.99
CA HIS A 25 12.35 0.31 -11.22
C HIS A 25 12.11 0.27 -9.71
N MET A 26 10.85 0.18 -9.29
CA MET A 26 10.46 0.09 -7.89
C MET A 26 9.98 -1.34 -7.61
N GLY A 27 10.32 -1.86 -6.44
CA GLY A 27 10.02 -3.23 -6.06
C GLY A 27 9.44 -3.30 -4.66
N LYS A 28 9.73 -4.42 -4.00
CA LYS A 28 9.24 -4.72 -2.66
C LYS A 28 9.54 -3.65 -1.63
N HIS A 29 10.77 -3.16 -1.65
CA HIS A 29 11.26 -2.27 -0.61
C HIS A 29 10.54 -0.92 -0.65
N GLU A 30 10.32 -0.39 -1.85
CA GLU A 30 9.68 0.89 -2.12
C GLU A 30 8.21 0.84 -1.72
N VAL A 31 7.49 -0.20 -2.14
CA VAL A 31 6.09 -0.40 -1.76
C VAL A 31 5.94 -0.55 -0.24
N SER A 32 6.81 -1.33 0.40
CA SER A 32 6.81 -1.47 1.87
C SER A 32 7.09 -0.13 2.56
N LYS A 33 8.07 0.64 2.07
CA LYS A 33 8.42 1.95 2.63
C LYS A 33 7.26 2.94 2.52
N PHE A 34 6.57 2.99 1.38
CA PHE A 34 5.39 3.82 1.20
C PHE A 34 4.26 3.45 2.16
N LEU A 35 3.95 2.16 2.28
CA LEU A 35 2.90 1.68 3.18
C LEU A 35 3.23 1.93 4.65
N SER A 36 4.49 1.75 5.05
CA SER A 36 4.94 2.08 6.41
C SER A 36 4.84 3.58 6.68
N HIS A 37 5.20 4.43 5.72
CA HIS A 37 5.03 5.88 5.85
C HIS A 37 3.54 6.27 6.00
N LEU A 38 2.63 5.62 5.25
CA LEU A 38 1.19 5.85 5.44
C LEU A 38 0.70 5.47 6.84
N ALA A 39 1.21 4.37 7.40
CA ALA A 39 0.82 3.91 8.73
C ALA A 39 1.37 4.82 9.84
N VAL A 40 2.65 5.21 9.75
CA VAL A 40 3.35 5.97 10.80
C VAL A 40 3.03 7.47 10.73
N GLU A 41 3.27 8.08 9.58
CA GLU A 41 3.10 9.53 9.39
C GLU A 41 1.69 9.87 8.94
N GLY A 42 1.14 9.10 8.00
CA GLY A 42 -0.22 9.31 7.50
C GLY A 42 -1.33 8.92 8.48
N LYS A 43 -1.00 8.17 9.54
CA LYS A 43 -1.93 7.64 10.57
C LYS A 43 -3.20 7.00 10.00
N VAL A 44 -3.12 6.48 8.78
CA VAL A 44 -4.28 5.96 8.05
C VAL A 44 -4.84 4.70 8.73
N SER A 45 -6.11 4.39 8.50
CA SER A 45 -6.69 3.15 9.01
C SER A 45 -6.15 1.93 8.27
N ALA A 46 -6.23 0.75 8.89
CA ALA A 46 -5.90 -0.52 8.24
C ALA A 46 -6.66 -0.72 6.92
N SER A 47 -7.96 -0.36 6.90
CA SER A 47 -8.79 -0.45 5.68
C SER A 47 -8.30 0.51 4.58
N THR A 48 -7.90 1.72 4.96
CA THR A 48 -7.33 2.71 4.03
C THR A 48 -6.00 2.25 3.45
N GLN A 49 -5.14 1.64 4.27
CA GLN A 49 -3.86 1.10 3.82
C GLN A 49 -4.06 -0.11 2.89
N ASN A 50 -5.05 -0.97 3.16
CA ASN A 50 -5.42 -2.06 2.28
C ASN A 50 -5.92 -1.56 0.92
N GLN A 51 -6.70 -0.48 0.88
CA GLN A 51 -7.10 0.16 -0.38
C GLN A 51 -5.89 0.69 -1.16
N ALA A 52 -4.92 1.29 -0.48
CA ALA A 52 -3.67 1.74 -1.10
C ALA A 52 -2.85 0.57 -1.65
N LEU A 53 -2.72 -0.52 -0.89
CA LEU A 53 -2.04 -1.74 -1.33
C LEU A 53 -2.71 -2.35 -2.56
N SER A 54 -4.04 -2.47 -2.57
CA SER A 54 -4.80 -2.99 -3.72
C SER A 54 -4.62 -2.12 -4.97
N ALA A 55 -4.59 -0.80 -4.82
CA ALA A 55 -4.34 0.12 -5.93
C ALA A 55 -2.93 -0.05 -6.52
N ILE A 56 -1.92 -0.22 -5.67
CA ILE A 56 -0.54 -0.47 -6.11
C ILE A 56 -0.44 -1.83 -6.79
N LEU A 57 -1.04 -2.87 -6.22
CA LEU A 57 -1.08 -4.20 -6.83
C LEU A 57 -1.70 -4.18 -8.23
N PHE A 58 -2.83 -3.48 -8.38
CA PHE A 58 -3.50 -3.29 -9.66
C PHE A 58 -2.57 -2.63 -10.69
N LEU A 59 -1.82 -1.59 -10.31
CA LEU A 59 -0.84 -0.95 -11.19
C LEU A 59 0.22 -1.94 -11.71
N TYR A 60 0.79 -2.77 -10.84
CA TYR A 60 1.83 -3.72 -11.25
C TYR A 60 1.28 -4.88 -12.08
N GLN A 61 0.11 -5.41 -11.72
CA GLN A 61 -0.48 -6.56 -12.39
C GLN A 61 -1.09 -6.20 -13.75
N GLU A 62 -1.90 -5.14 -13.81
CA GLU A 62 -2.68 -4.83 -15.00
C GLU A 62 -1.92 -3.90 -15.96
N VAL A 63 -1.21 -2.90 -15.42
CA VAL A 63 -0.53 -1.88 -16.26
C VAL A 63 0.88 -2.34 -16.65
N LEU A 64 1.68 -2.77 -15.67
CA LEU A 64 3.05 -3.22 -15.93
C LEU A 64 3.15 -4.69 -16.35
N LYS A 65 2.07 -5.46 -16.21
CA LYS A 65 2.04 -6.92 -16.44
C LYS A 65 3.16 -7.68 -15.72
N GLN A 66 3.59 -7.17 -14.57
CA GLN A 66 4.59 -7.80 -13.73
C GLN A 66 3.91 -8.51 -12.56
N GLN A 67 4.16 -9.81 -12.42
CA GLN A 67 3.71 -10.53 -11.25
C GLN A 67 4.63 -10.20 -10.06
N LEU A 68 4.07 -9.51 -9.06
CA LEU A 68 4.72 -9.30 -7.77
C LEU A 68 4.56 -10.55 -6.91
N ASN A 69 5.30 -11.61 -7.26
CA ASN A 69 5.24 -12.93 -6.61
C ASN A 69 5.47 -12.84 -5.09
N TRP A 70 6.26 -11.85 -4.67
CA TRP A 70 6.56 -11.61 -3.25
C TRP A 70 5.35 -11.07 -2.46
N ILE A 71 4.40 -10.33 -3.06
CA ILE A 71 3.22 -9.84 -2.32
C ILE A 71 2.25 -10.97 -1.97
N ASN A 72 2.12 -11.99 -2.83
CA ASN A 72 1.22 -13.11 -2.52
C ASN A 72 1.64 -13.88 -1.27
N ASN A 73 2.94 -14.01 -1.03
CA ASN A 73 3.47 -14.58 0.21
C ASN A 73 3.30 -13.61 1.41
N GLU A 74 3.45 -12.32 1.16
CA GLU A 74 3.32 -11.29 2.19
C GLU A 74 1.87 -11.00 2.60
N ARG A 75 0.87 -11.22 1.74
CA ARG A 75 -0.55 -10.98 2.11
C ARG A 75 -0.97 -11.77 3.35
N GLY A 76 -0.42 -12.98 3.55
CA GLY A 76 -0.60 -13.74 4.79
C GLY A 76 0.04 -13.08 6.02
N PHE A 77 1.22 -12.48 5.84
CA PHE A 77 1.94 -11.74 6.89
C PHE A 77 1.26 -10.42 7.25
N TRP A 78 0.78 -9.68 6.25
CA TRP A 78 0.04 -8.43 6.43
C TRP A 78 -1.35 -8.66 7.04
N HIS A 79 -2.02 -9.79 6.80
CA HIS A 79 -3.26 -10.12 7.50
C HIS A 79 -3.05 -10.18 9.03
N SER A 80 -1.89 -10.68 9.50
CA SER A 80 -1.51 -10.69 10.90
C SER A 80 -1.12 -9.29 11.43
N LEU A 81 -0.32 -8.52 10.68
CA LEU A 81 0.07 -7.16 11.05
C LEU A 81 -1.09 -6.16 11.06
N PHE A 82 -2.08 -6.29 10.16
CA PHE A 82 -3.26 -5.44 10.15
C PHE A 82 -4.23 -5.75 11.30
N THR A 83 -4.33 -7.03 11.68
CA THR A 83 -5.07 -7.44 12.88
C THR A 83 -4.39 -6.87 14.14
N PHE A 84 -3.06 -6.81 14.14
CA PHE A 84 -2.27 -6.25 15.25
C PHE A 84 -2.32 -4.71 15.32
N CYS A 85 -2.34 -4.02 14.18
CA CYS A 85 -2.37 -2.55 14.13
C CYS A 85 -3.75 -1.96 14.44
N SER A 86 -4.85 -2.71 14.24
CA SER A 86 -6.18 -2.33 14.75
C SER A 86 -6.25 -2.29 16.28
N CYS A 87 -5.36 -3.01 16.99
CA CYS A 87 -5.36 -3.05 18.47
C CYS A 87 -4.62 -1.85 19.12
N LYS A 88 -3.67 -1.20 18.42
CA LYS A 88 -2.93 -0.04 18.98
C LYS A 88 -3.64 1.31 18.83
N LYS A 89 -4.91 1.33 18.43
CA LYS A 89 -5.78 2.52 18.40
C LYS A 89 -6.89 2.49 19.47
N ILE A 90 -6.75 1.66 20.51
CA ILE A 90 -7.59 1.67 21.73
C ILE A 90 -6.65 1.57 22.94
N SER A 91 -5.83 2.57 23.18
CA SER A 91 -5.21 2.83 24.49
C SER A 91 -4.61 4.24 24.50
N LYS A 92 -5.48 5.23 24.29
CA LYS A 92 -5.38 6.62 24.78
C LYS A 92 -6.76 7.25 24.66
N CYS A 93 -7.71 6.65 25.37
CA CYS A 93 -8.89 7.19 26.05
C CYS A 93 -9.48 6.02 26.85
#